data_AF-A0A0Q8ZRD1-F1
#
_entry.id   AF-A0A0Q8ZRD1-F1
#
_cell.length_a   1.000
_cell.length_b   1.000
_cell.length_c   1.000
_cell.angle_alpha   90.00
_cell.angle_beta   90.00
_cell.angle_gamma   90.00
#
_symmetry.space_group_name_H-M   'P 1'
#
loop_
_entity.id
_entity.type
_entity.pdbx_description
1 polymer ?
#
loop_
_entity_poly.entity_id
_entity_poly.type
_entity_poly.pdbx_seq_one_letter_code
_entity_poly.pdbx_strand_id
1 'polypeptide(L)'
;MDWFDRRIVQYMLHWQPFGGPPEEEVLPRFGMSLPQLNRRFDRIVKRMEVQREALRSEDVALLSAVNRVKVEAAVKRELESAESPLRWPFSTSAEPRFV
;
A
#
# COMPACT_ATOMS: atom_id res chain seq x y z
N MET A 1 10.41 -8.79 16.84
CA MET A 1 10.81 -7.76 15.85
C MET A 1 11.99 -6.98 16.42
N ASP A 2 12.95 -6.54 15.61
CA ASP A 2 14.03 -5.66 16.09
C ASP A 2 13.66 -4.16 15.98
N TRP A 3 14.50 -3.28 16.52
CA TRP A 3 14.23 -1.83 16.55
C TRP A 3 14.21 -1.20 15.15
N PHE A 4 15.00 -1.73 14.21
CA PHE A 4 15.11 -1.18 12.86
C PHE A 4 13.89 -1.57 12.03
N ASP A 5 13.47 -2.83 12.14
CA ASP A 5 12.24 -3.33 11.55
C ASP A 5 11.01 -2.55 12.06
N ARG A 6 10.97 -2.24 13.37
CA ARG A 6 9.93 -1.39 13.96
C ARG A 6 9.91 0.01 13.34
N ARG A 7 11.08 0.62 13.18
CA ARG A 7 11.24 1.93 12.54
C ARG A 7 10.77 1.92 11.09
N ILE A 8 11.05 0.85 10.33
CA ILE A 8 10.55 0.68 8.96
C ILE A 8 9.02 0.66 8.95
N VAL A 9 8.39 -0.16 9.81
CA VAL A 9 6.92 -0.28 9.83
C VAL A 9 6.26 1.03 10.20
N GLN A 10 6.78 1.73 11.21
CA GLN A 10 6.28 3.05 11.61
C GLN A 10 6.40 4.07 10.47
N TYR A 11 7.55 4.10 9.79
CA TYR A 11 7.78 5.01 8.67
C TYR A 11 6.84 4.72 7.51
N MET A 12 6.67 3.46 7.13
CA MET A 12 5.74 3.07 6.07
C MET A 12 4.30 3.45 6.44
N LEU A 13 3.85 3.18 7.67
CA LEU A 13 2.51 3.55 8.14
C LEU A 13 2.28 5.07 8.14
N HIS A 14 3.29 5.86 8.51
CA HIS A 14 3.21 7.31 8.49
C HIS A 14 2.94 7.86 7.08
N TRP A 15 3.51 7.21 6.07
CA TRP A 15 3.39 7.63 4.67
C TRP A 15 2.22 6.99 3.91
N GLN A 16 1.50 6.04 4.51
CA GLN A 16 0.34 5.39 3.87
C GLN A 16 -0.72 6.36 3.37
N PRO A 17 -1.15 7.40 4.13
CA PRO A 17 -2.15 8.35 3.65
C PRO A 17 -1.73 9.15 2.41
N PHE A 18 -0.43 9.24 2.14
CA PHE A 18 0.14 10.04 1.05
C PHE A 18 0.56 9.20 -0.17
N GLY A 19 0.27 7.90 -0.17
CA GLY A 19 0.64 6.99 -1.26
C GLY A 19 2.04 6.38 -1.15
N GLY A 20 2.72 6.57 -0.03
CA GLY A 20 4.04 6.01 0.25
C GLY A 20 5.14 7.07 0.39
N PRO A 21 6.32 6.68 0.90
CA PRO A 21 7.39 7.63 1.17
C PRO A 21 8.13 8.07 -0.09
N PRO A 22 8.64 9.32 -0.13
CA PRO A 22 9.46 9.81 -1.23
C PRO A 22 10.81 9.08 -1.28
N GLU A 23 11.22 8.66 -2.48
CA GLU A 23 12.43 7.83 -2.67
C GLU A 23 13.72 8.55 -2.23
N GLU A 24 13.79 9.86 -2.45
CA GLU A 24 14.91 10.73 -2.03
C GLU A 24 15.15 10.75 -0.52
N GLU A 25 14.12 10.51 0.29
CA GLU A 25 14.25 10.42 1.74
C GLU A 25 14.59 9.00 2.22
N VAL A 26 14.25 7.97 1.44
CA VAL A 26 14.39 6.58 1.86
C VAL A 26 15.85 6.14 1.90
N LEU A 27 16.62 6.46 0.86
CA LEU A 27 18.04 6.10 0.77
C LEU A 27 18.88 6.68 1.92
N PRO A 28 18.86 7.99 2.22
CA PRO A 28 19.65 8.55 3.32
C PRO A 28 19.18 8.09 4.71
N ARG A 29 17.90 7.75 4.89
CA ARG A 29 17.35 7.32 6.19
C ARG A 29 17.60 5.83 6.50
N PHE A 30 17.51 4.96 5.50
CA PHE A 30 17.51 3.50 5.69
C PHE A 30 18.67 2.78 5.00
N GLY A 31 19.46 3.48 4.19
CA GLY A 31 20.58 2.90 3.46
C GLY A 31 20.16 1.88 2.39
N MET A 32 18.91 1.95 1.93
CA MET A 32 18.35 1.07 0.91
C MET A 32 17.37 1.83 0.02
N SER A 33 17.14 1.36 -1.21
CA SER A 33 16.19 1.98 -2.13
C SER A 33 14.73 1.74 -1.71
N LEU A 34 13.79 2.54 -2.22
CA LEU A 34 12.37 2.37 -1.94
C LEU A 34 11.85 0.95 -2.28
N PRO A 35 12.23 0.33 -3.43
CA PRO A 35 11.88 -1.07 -3.70
C PRO A 35 12.48 -2.08 -2.71
N GLN A 36 13.66 -1.81 -2.15
CA GLN A 36 14.25 -2.67 -1.11
C GLN A 36 13.52 -2.50 0.23
N LEU A 37 13.16 -1.27 0.58
CA LEU A 37 12.37 -0.94 1.77
C LEU A 37 11.01 -1.64 1.73
N ASN A 38 10.28 -1.56 0.61
CA ASN A 38 9.00 -2.24 0.42
C ASN A 38 9.12 -3.76 0.61
N ARG A 39 10.10 -4.39 -0.04
CA ARG A 39 10.36 -5.83 0.12
C ARG A 39 10.75 -6.21 1.55
N ARG A 40 11.42 -5.32 2.28
CA ARG A 40 11.75 -5.54 3.69
C ARG A 40 10.52 -5.40 4.58
N PHE A 41 9.71 -4.37 4.37
CA PHE A 41 8.43 -4.17 5.04
C PHE A 41 7.52 -5.40 4.88
N ASP A 42 7.33 -5.91 3.68
CA ASP A 42 6.49 -7.10 3.43
C ASP A 42 6.99 -8.34 4.18
N ARG A 43 8.31 -8.56 4.22
CA ARG A 43 8.91 -9.66 4.98
C ARG A 43 8.69 -9.52 6.47
N ILE A 44 8.82 -8.30 7.00
CA ILE A 44 8.59 -8.00 8.41
C ILE A 44 7.13 -8.29 8.77
N VAL A 45 6.18 -7.78 7.98
CA VAL A 45 4.74 -7.97 8.22
C VAL A 45 4.37 -9.46 8.16
N LYS A 46 4.84 -10.19 7.14
CA LYS A 46 4.62 -11.66 7.07
C LYS A 46 5.14 -12.39 8.30
N ARG A 47 6.33 -12.03 8.78
CA ARG A 47 6.89 -12.63 9.99
C ARG A 47 6.06 -12.28 11.23
N MET A 48 5.56 -11.05 11.34
CA MET A 48 4.66 -10.63 12.42
C MET A 48 3.34 -11.39 12.39
N GLU A 49 2.76 -11.62 11.21
CA GLU A 49 1.55 -12.42 11.03
C GLU A 49 1.77 -13.87 11.51
N VAL A 50 2.89 -14.49 11.15
CA VAL A 50 3.24 -15.87 11.57
C VAL A 50 3.52 -15.95 13.08
N GLN A 51 4.18 -14.95 13.65
CA GLN A 51 4.62 -14.96 15.05
C GLN A 51 3.70 -14.14 15.97
N ARG A 52 2.44 -13.93 15.59
CA ARG A 52 1.51 -12.99 16.25
C ARG A 52 1.41 -13.19 17.76
N GLU A 53 1.35 -14.43 18.23
CA GLU A 53 1.20 -14.77 19.65
C GLU A 53 2.45 -14.46 20.47
N ALA A 54 3.63 -14.42 19.84
CA ALA A 54 4.91 -14.10 20.48
C ALA A 54 5.28 -12.61 20.36
N LEU A 55 4.44 -11.78 19.72
CA LEU A 55 4.69 -10.35 19.58
C LEU A 55 4.46 -9.61 20.90
N ARG A 56 5.27 -8.58 21.12
CA ARG A 56 5.02 -7.60 22.18
C ARG A 56 3.78 -6.78 21.85
N SER A 57 3.08 -6.28 22.86
CA SER A 57 1.84 -5.49 22.69
C SER A 57 2.00 -4.30 21.73
N GLU A 58 3.16 -3.63 21.77
CA GLU A 58 3.50 -2.55 20.84
C GLU A 58 3.55 -3.02 19.37
N ASP A 59 4.15 -4.18 19.12
CA ASP A 59 4.28 -4.74 17.78
C ASP A 59 2.92 -5.27 17.27
N VAL A 60 2.07 -5.75 18.17
CA VAL A 60 0.67 -6.13 17.86
C VAL A 60 -0.14 -4.91 17.42
N ALA A 61 0.05 -3.75 18.05
CA ALA A 61 -0.62 -2.51 17.65
C ALA A 61 -0.19 -2.08 16.24
N LEU A 62 1.11 -2.19 15.92
CA LEU A 62 1.62 -1.93 14.58
C LEU A 62 1.04 -2.90 13.55
N LEU A 63 0.97 -4.19 13.85
CA LEU A 63 0.38 -5.19 12.96
C LEU A 63 -1.11 -4.89 12.70
N SER A 64 -1.85 -4.52 13.74
CA SER A 64 -3.26 -4.13 13.63
C SER A 64 -3.45 -2.90 12.73
N ALA A 65 -2.57 -1.90 12.87
CA ALA A 65 -2.57 -0.72 12.01
C ALA A 65 -2.27 -1.07 10.55
N VAL A 66 -1.29 -1.94 10.29
CA VAL A 66 -0.99 -2.44 8.93
C VAL A 66 -2.20 -3.15 8.33
N ASN A 67 -2.84 -4.04 9.09
CA ASN A 67 -4.01 -4.78 8.61
C ASN A 67 -5.18 -3.85 8.28
N ARG A 68 -5.42 -2.83 9.10
CA ARG A 68 -6.44 -1.81 8.83
C ARG A 68 -6.17 -1.11 7.50
N VAL A 69 -4.94 -0.66 7.27
CA VAL A 69 -4.57 0.02 6.03
C VAL A 69 -4.70 -0.91 4.81
N LYS A 70 -4.30 -2.19 4.94
CA LYS A 70 -4.49 -3.19 3.88
C LYS A 70 -5.97 -3.36 3.52
N VAL A 71 -6.85 -3.39 4.53
CA VAL A 71 -8.31 -3.47 4.33
C VAL A 71 -8.83 -2.22 3.63
N GLU A 72 -8.45 -1.02 4.09
CA GLU A 72 -8.83 0.25 3.45
C GLU A 72 -8.40 0.30 1.98
N ALA A 73 -7.17 -0.11 1.69
CA ALA A 73 -6.65 -0.17 0.32
C ALA A 73 -7.36 -1.22 -0.55
N ALA A 74 -7.74 -2.37 0.02
CA ALA A 74 -8.52 -3.39 -0.68
C ALA A 74 -9.92 -2.88 -1.00
N VAL A 75 -10.61 -2.27 -0.02
CA VAL A 75 -11.94 -1.67 -0.22
C VAL A 75 -11.91 -0.59 -1.28
N LYS A 76 -10.90 0.29 -1.26
CA LYS A 76 -10.74 1.33 -2.28
C LYS A 76 -10.60 0.74 -3.69
N ARG A 77 -9.80 -0.33 -3.86
CA ARG A 77 -9.65 -1.01 -5.16
C ARG A 77 -10.94 -1.67 -5.63
N GLU A 78 -11.68 -2.31 -4.72
CA GLU A 78 -12.97 -2.92 -5.05
C GLU A 78 -13.99 -1.85 -5.47
N LEU A 79 -14.03 -0.70 -4.80
CA LEU A 79 -14.86 0.44 -5.19
C LEU A 79 -14.45 1.00 -6.54
N GLU A 80 -13.16 1.25 -6.79
CA GLU A 80 -12.66 1.72 -8.09
C GLU A 80 -12.96 0.72 -9.23
N SER A 81 -12.91 -0.58 -8.93
CA SER A 81 -13.28 -1.64 -9.87
C SER A 81 -14.79 -1.73 -10.09
N ALA A 82 -15.60 -1.50 -9.05
CA ALA A 82 -17.06 -1.55 -9.09
C ALA A 82 -17.70 -0.25 -9.61
N GLU A 83 -16.97 0.88 -9.59
CA GLU A 83 -17.29 2.16 -10.21
C GLU A 83 -16.86 2.22 -11.69
N SER A 84 -16.24 1.15 -12.21
CA SER A 84 -16.00 0.94 -13.64
C SER A 84 -17.11 0.18 -14.42
N PRO A 85 -18.43 0.36 -14.20
CA PRO A 85 -19.44 -0.02 -15.18
C PRO A 85 -19.86 1.23 -15.95
N LEU A 86 -19.27 1.43 -17.14
CA LEU A 86 -19.80 2.15 -18.32
C LEU A 86 -18.67 2.74 -19.18
N ARG A 87 -17.83 1.86 -19.76
CA ARG A 87 -17.23 2.18 -21.06
C ARG A 87 -18.22 1.75 -22.14
N TRP A 88 -19.33 2.48 -22.23
CA TRP A 88 -20.34 2.25 -23.25
C TRP A 88 -19.72 2.54 -24.63
N PRO A 89 -19.87 1.67 -25.66
CA PRO A 89 -19.41 1.96 -27.00
C PRO A 89 -20.44 2.86 -27.69
N PHE A 90 -20.48 4.14 -27.33
CA PHE A 90 -21.14 5.14 -28.16
C PHE A 90 -20.07 6.11 -28.63
N SER A 91 -19.33 5.69 -29.65
CA SER A 91 -18.81 6.66 -30.60
C SER A 91 -18.41 5.97 -31.89
N THR A 92 -19.19 6.19 -32.95
CA THR A 92 -18.73 6.83 -34.19
C THR A 92 -19.84 6.64 -35.24
N SER A 93 -20.53 7.73 -35.59
CA SER A 93 -20.35 8.42 -36.88
C SER A 93 -21.00 7.70 -38.05
N ALA A 94 -22.17 8.21 -38.45
CA ALA A 94 -22.69 8.08 -39.80
C ALA A 94 -23.32 9.43 -40.20
N GLU A 95 -22.48 10.46 -40.29
CA GLU A 95 -22.66 11.42 -41.38
C GLU A 95 -21.73 10.97 -42.52
N PRO A 96 -22.26 10.85 -43.74
CA PRO A 96 -21.76 11.73 -44.78
C PRO A 96 -22.86 12.30 -45.68
N ARG A 97 -22.96 13.64 -45.66
CA ARG A 97 -22.78 14.58 -46.78
C ARG A 97 -23.40 14.31 -48.18
N PHE A 98 -24.12 15.35 -48.64
CA PHE A 98 -24.45 15.78 -50.02
C PHE A 98 -25.27 14.79 -50.88
N VAL A 99 -26.38 15.18 -51.52
CA VAL A 99 -26.56 16.21 -52.57
C VAL A 99 -27.91 16.90 -52.44
#